data_AF-A0A654BM41-F1
#
_entry.id   AF-A0A654BM41-F1
#
_cell.length_a   1.000
_cell.length_b   1.000
_cell.length_c   1.000
_cell.angle_alpha   90.00
_cell.angle_beta   90.00
_cell.angle_gamma   90.00
#
_symmetry.space_group_name_H-M   'P 1'
#
loop_
_entity.id
_entity.type
_entity.pdbx_description
1 polymer ?
#
loop_
_entity_poly.entity_id
_entity_poly.type
_entity_poly.pdbx_seq_one_letter_code
_entity_poly.pdbx_strand_id
1 'polypeptide(L)'
;MNSRDASNADDIEMTRGGIIATHPAQAGTFIVYASDLEVLERDPVILWGVEEHGRAVPITMNGPWDDIADAHSFVLHPTGDCSRYERNWANLDQAVADLLTGEP
;
A
#
# COMPACT_ATOMS: atom_id res chain seq x y z
N MET A 1 -22.04 5.43 -44.64
CA MET A 1 -21.83 4.16 -43.91
C MET A 1 -20.93 4.48 -42.74
N ASN A 2 -21.46 4.35 -41.52
CA ASN A 2 -20.70 4.52 -40.28
C ASN A 2 -19.69 3.38 -40.15
N SER A 3 -18.42 3.69 -39.93
CA SER A 3 -17.57 2.82 -39.11
C SER A 3 -17.00 3.69 -38.01
N ARG A 4 -17.53 3.48 -36.81
CA ARG A 4 -16.91 3.91 -35.56
C ARG A 4 -15.68 3.01 -35.42
N ASP A 5 -14.51 3.52 -35.76
CA ASP A 5 -13.28 2.89 -35.33
C ASP A 5 -12.81 3.56 -34.05
N ALA A 6 -12.81 2.69 -33.04
CA ALA A 6 -12.29 2.78 -31.69
C ALA A 6 -11.55 4.07 -31.33
N SER A 7 -12.03 4.69 -30.24
CA SER A 7 -11.21 5.51 -29.38
C SER A 7 -9.90 4.76 -29.09
N ASN A 8 -8.80 5.21 -29.68
CA ASN A 8 -7.46 4.82 -29.27
C ASN A 8 -7.31 5.21 -27.80
N ALA A 9 -7.45 4.23 -26.92
CA ALA A 9 -7.04 4.31 -25.52
C ALA A 9 -5.51 4.21 -25.40
N ASP A 10 -4.79 4.84 -26.34
CA ASP A 10 -3.32 4.74 -26.50
C ASP A 10 -2.57 5.90 -25.84
N ASP A 11 -3.23 6.70 -25.01
CA ASP A 11 -2.55 7.74 -24.21
C ASP A 11 -2.62 7.42 -22.70
N ILE A 12 -2.44 6.14 -22.32
CA ILE A 12 -1.97 5.86 -20.95
C ILE A 12 -0.46 6.07 -20.97
N GLU A 13 -0.08 7.30 -20.65
CA GLU A 13 1.30 7.70 -20.44
C GLU A 13 1.95 6.74 -19.43
N MET A 14 2.84 5.87 -19.92
CA MET A 14 3.63 4.92 -19.12
C MET A 14 4.65 5.71 -18.29
N THR A 15 4.21 6.26 -17.17
CA THR A 15 5.12 6.78 -16.14
C THR A 15 4.79 6.13 -14.81
N ARG A 16 5.66 5.17 -14.42
CA ARG A 16 5.82 4.60 -13.06
C ARG A 16 4.65 3.74 -12.53
N GLY A 17 4.91 2.44 -12.38
CA GLY A 17 4.22 1.55 -11.43
C GLY A 17 2.69 1.62 -11.42
N GLY A 18 2.02 1.19 -12.51
CA GLY A 18 0.56 1.12 -12.53
C GLY A 18 0.04 -0.15 -11.84
N ILE A 19 -1.01 -0.02 -11.02
CA ILE A 19 -1.79 -1.17 -10.54
C ILE A 19 -2.56 -1.77 -11.72
N ILE A 20 -2.33 -3.04 -12.03
CA ILE A 20 -2.98 -3.76 -13.13
C ILE A 20 -4.18 -4.62 -12.69
N ALA A 21 -4.29 -4.95 -11.39
CA ALA A 21 -5.42 -5.69 -10.82
C ALA A 21 -5.56 -5.40 -9.31
N THR A 22 -6.75 -5.62 -8.73
CA THR A 22 -6.99 -5.45 -7.29
C THR A 22 -7.76 -6.61 -6.66
N HIS A 23 -7.56 -6.84 -5.36
CA HIS A 23 -8.27 -7.83 -4.54
C HIS A 23 -8.75 -7.20 -3.23
N PRO A 24 -9.87 -7.63 -2.64
CA PRO A 24 -10.34 -7.11 -1.36
C PRO A 24 -9.33 -7.34 -0.23
N ALA A 25 -9.08 -6.31 0.56
CA ALA A 25 -8.36 -6.45 1.82
C ALA A 25 -9.28 -7.08 2.88
N GLN A 26 -8.67 -7.70 3.90
CA GLN A 26 -9.45 -8.21 5.03
C GLN A 26 -10.00 -7.03 5.84
N ALA A 27 -11.22 -7.17 6.35
CA ALA A 27 -11.80 -6.14 7.20
C ALA A 27 -10.94 -5.97 8.46
N GLY A 28 -10.57 -4.72 8.77
CA GLY A 28 -9.67 -4.41 9.88
C GLY A 28 -8.18 -4.39 9.52
N THR A 29 -7.83 -4.44 8.23
CA THR A 29 -6.48 -4.10 7.76
C THR A 29 -6.31 -2.57 7.68
N PHE A 30 -5.22 -2.07 8.25
CA PHE A 30 -4.90 -0.63 8.27
C PHE A 30 -3.47 -0.38 7.82
N ILE A 31 -3.22 0.77 7.21
CA ILE A 31 -1.88 1.37 7.18
C ILE A 31 -1.71 2.16 8.47
N VAL A 32 -0.56 2.02 9.10
CA VAL A 32 -0.19 2.72 10.31
C VAL A 32 1.01 3.61 10.00
N TYR A 33 0.90 4.89 10.33
CA TYR A 33 1.98 5.86 10.25
C TYR A 33 2.56 6.06 11.66
N ALA A 34 3.80 5.63 11.84
CA ALA A 34 4.54 5.82 13.08
C ALA A 34 5.40 7.09 12.99
N SER A 35 5.61 7.73 14.13
CA SER A 35 6.63 8.76 14.31
C SER A 35 7.27 8.59 15.67
N ASP A 36 8.39 9.26 15.88
CA ASP A 36 9.17 9.32 17.12
C ASP A 36 8.32 9.70 18.36
N LEU A 37 7.15 10.30 18.13
CA LEU A 37 6.29 10.86 19.17
C LEU A 37 5.02 10.05 19.44
N GLU A 38 4.50 9.24 18.51
CA GLU A 38 3.33 8.35 18.67
C GLU A 38 2.91 7.66 17.35
N VAL A 39 1.98 6.69 17.42
CA VAL A 39 1.18 6.25 16.26
C VAL A 39 0.27 7.40 15.86
N LEU A 40 0.58 8.05 14.74
CA LEU A 40 -0.08 9.30 14.35
C LEU A 40 -1.44 9.04 13.70
N GLU A 41 -1.55 8.01 12.87
CA GLU A 41 -2.71 7.82 12.01
C GLU A 41 -2.88 6.37 11.55
N ARG A 42 -4.14 5.98 11.33
CA ARG A 42 -4.51 4.69 10.72
C ARG A 42 -5.47 4.89 9.57
N ASP A 43 -5.04 4.50 8.38
CA ASP A 43 -5.88 4.52 7.19
C ASP A 43 -6.39 3.12 6.83
N PRO A 44 -7.69 2.92 6.58
CA PRO A 44 -8.21 1.62 6.22
C PRO A 44 -7.69 1.20 4.84
N VAL A 45 -7.18 -0.03 4.76
CA VAL A 45 -6.87 -0.68 3.48
C VAL A 45 -8.15 -1.30 2.95
N ILE A 46 -8.51 -0.93 1.72
CA ILE A 46 -9.72 -1.43 1.06
C ILE A 46 -9.38 -2.55 0.06
N LEU A 47 -8.22 -2.46 -0.59
CA LEU A 47 -7.81 -3.39 -1.64
C LEU A 47 -6.29 -3.65 -1.58
N TRP A 48 -5.87 -4.76 -2.18
CA TRP A 48 -4.49 -5.07 -2.55
C TRP A 48 -4.35 -4.99 -4.07
N GLY A 49 -3.53 -4.08 -4.56
CA GLY A 49 -3.16 -3.95 -5.96
C GLY A 49 -2.05 -4.91 -6.37
N VAL A 50 -2.04 -5.38 -7.61
CA VAL A 50 -0.92 -6.09 -8.24
C VAL A 50 -0.29 -5.16 -9.27
N GLU A 51 1.02 -4.96 -9.20
CA GLU A 51 1.79 -4.18 -10.19
C GLU A 51 2.34 -5.06 -11.33
N GLU A 52 2.90 -4.43 -12.37
CA GLU A 52 3.53 -5.07 -13.55
C GLU A 52 4.60 -6.13 -13.22
N HIS A 53 5.20 -6.07 -12.02
CA HIS A 53 6.19 -7.03 -11.55
C HIS A 53 5.68 -8.02 -10.49
N GLY A 54 4.36 -8.15 -10.35
CA GLY A 54 3.75 -9.12 -9.44
C GLY A 54 3.88 -8.74 -7.96
N ARG A 55 4.11 -7.46 -7.67
CA ARG A 55 4.20 -6.93 -6.31
C ARG A 55 2.81 -6.55 -5.82
N ALA A 56 2.45 -7.00 -4.62
CA ALA A 56 1.20 -6.62 -3.98
C ALA A 56 1.39 -5.26 -3.27
N VAL A 57 0.56 -4.28 -3.58
CA VAL A 57 0.55 -2.95 -2.93
C VAL A 57 -0.77 -2.72 -2.20
N PRO A 58 -0.78 -2.23 -0.96
CA PRO A 58 -2.01 -1.85 -0.28
C PRO A 58 -2.60 -0.58 -0.92
N ILE A 59 -3.92 -0.56 -1.02
CA ILE A 59 -4.71 0.56 -1.55
C ILE A 59 -5.69 0.98 -0.46
N THR A 60 -5.61 2.25 -0.09
CA THR A 60 -6.50 2.89 0.88
C THR A 60 -7.66 3.58 0.15
N MET A 61 -8.61 4.14 0.91
CA MET A 61 -9.64 5.01 0.33
C MET A 61 -9.08 6.23 -0.41
N ASN A 62 -7.87 6.66 -0.05
CA ASN A 62 -7.21 7.84 -0.62
C ASN A 62 -6.36 7.51 -1.86
N GLY A 63 -6.33 6.23 -2.28
CA GLY A 63 -5.54 5.76 -3.42
C GLY A 63 -4.55 4.65 -3.03
N PRO A 64 -3.74 4.19 -3.99
CA PRO A 64 -2.58 3.36 -3.67
C PRO A 64 -1.74 4.00 -2.56
N TRP A 65 -1.19 3.17 -1.68
CA TRP A 65 -0.04 3.56 -0.86
C TRP A 65 1.18 3.67 -1.79
N ASP A 66 1.18 4.73 -2.59
CA ASP A 66 1.98 4.89 -3.80
C ASP A 66 3.36 5.50 -3.54
N ASP A 67 3.75 5.62 -2.27
CA ASP A 67 5.08 6.03 -1.90
C ASP A 67 5.70 4.97 -0.99
N ILE A 68 6.44 4.06 -1.61
CA ILE A 68 7.41 3.17 -0.95
C ILE A 68 8.37 3.96 -0.03
N ALA A 69 8.43 5.28 -0.20
CA ALA A 69 9.31 6.23 0.45
C ALA A 69 9.00 6.55 1.93
N ASP A 70 7.79 6.31 2.46
CA ASP A 70 7.59 6.56 3.90
C ASP A 70 8.18 5.43 4.74
N ALA A 71 9.41 5.67 5.20
CA ALA A 71 10.17 4.77 6.05
C ALA A 71 9.43 4.39 7.35
N HIS A 72 8.49 5.21 7.81
CA HIS A 72 7.83 5.04 9.11
C HIS A 72 6.40 4.51 9.00
N SER A 73 6.07 3.83 7.90
CA SER A 73 4.73 3.25 7.70
C SER A 73 4.75 1.74 7.49
N PHE A 74 3.68 1.07 7.93
CA PHE A 74 3.50 -0.38 7.81
C PHE A 74 2.01 -0.75 7.77
N VAL A 75 1.71 -1.97 7.33
CA VAL A 75 0.35 -2.52 7.36
C VAL A 75 0.14 -3.29 8.66
N LEU A 76 -0.94 -3.00 9.39
CA LEU A 76 -1.47 -3.78 10.50
C LEU A 76 -2.59 -4.69 9.99
N HIS A 77 -2.42 -5.99 10.16
CA HIS A 77 -3.43 -7.00 9.82
C HIS A 77 -4.44 -7.19 10.96
N PRO A 78 -5.66 -7.66 10.67
CA PRO A 78 -6.67 -7.92 11.69
C PRO A 78 -6.24 -8.99 12.71
N THR A 79 -5.30 -9.86 12.34
CA THR A 79 -4.64 -10.86 13.18
C THR A 79 -3.67 -10.24 14.21
N GLY A 80 -3.31 -8.97 14.04
CA GLY A 80 -2.45 -8.20 14.95
C GLY A 80 -0.99 -8.16 14.54
N ASP A 81 -0.55 -9.01 13.60
CA ASP A 81 0.76 -8.93 12.97
C ASP A 81 0.85 -7.74 12.01
N CYS A 82 2.09 -7.34 11.71
CA CYS A 82 2.37 -6.18 10.89
C CYS A 82 3.30 -6.57 9.73
N SER A 83 3.14 -5.93 8.59
CA SER A 83 3.97 -6.17 7.41
C SER A 83 4.30 -4.89 6.65
N ARG A 84 5.49 -4.84 6.09
CA ARG A 84 5.94 -3.92 5.05
C ARG A 84 6.52 -4.75 3.90
N TYR A 85 6.71 -4.12 2.74
CA TYR A 85 7.17 -4.81 1.54
C TYR A 85 8.36 -5.76 1.75
N GLU A 86 9.31 -5.40 2.61
CA GLU A 86 10.55 -6.16 2.84
C GLU A 86 10.65 -6.80 4.23
N ARG A 87 9.64 -6.62 5.10
CA ARG A 87 9.75 -7.02 6.51
C ARG A 87 8.38 -7.34 7.12
N ASN A 88 8.37 -8.31 8.04
CA ASN A 88 7.20 -8.65 8.84
C ASN A 88 7.54 -8.56 10.33
N TRP A 89 6.56 -8.20 11.15
CA TRP A 89 6.65 -8.12 12.60
C TRP A 89 5.50 -8.89 13.24
N ALA A 90 5.73 -9.47 14.41
CA ALA A 90 4.70 -10.27 15.08
C ALA A 90 3.56 -9.41 15.67
N ASN A 91 3.82 -8.12 15.91
CA ASN A 91 2.86 -7.19 16.50
C ASN A 91 3.26 -5.72 16.26
N LEU A 92 2.34 -4.83 16.63
CA LEU A 92 2.46 -3.38 16.53
C LEU A 92 3.70 -2.84 17.27
N ASP A 93 3.93 -3.27 18.51
CA ASP A 93 5.01 -2.74 19.35
C ASP A 93 6.39 -3.03 18.74
N GLN A 94 6.58 -4.22 18.17
CA GLN A 94 7.81 -4.58 17.47
C GLN A 94 8.01 -3.77 16.19
N ALA A 95 6.95 -3.56 15.41
CA ALA A 95 7.01 -2.76 14.20
C ALA A 95 7.41 -1.31 14.50
N VAL A 96 6.76 -0.69 15.49
CA VAL A 96 7.07 0.67 15.91
C VAL A 96 8.49 0.76 16.46
N ALA A 97 8.90 -0.13 17.36
CA ALA A 97 10.24 -0.09 17.95
C ALA A 97 11.35 -0.22 16.88
N ASP A 98 11.16 -1.11 15.91
CA ASP A 98 12.11 -1.32 14.82
C ASP A 98 12.17 -0.13 13.87
N LEU A 99 11.04 0.49 13.52
CA LEU A 99 11.02 1.70 12.68
C LEU A 99 11.61 2.94 13.36
N LEU A 100 11.48 3.05 14.68
CA LEU A 100 12.05 4.16 15.45
C LEU A 100 13.54 3.97 15.78
N THR A 101 14.08 2.77 15.58
CA THR A 101 15.50 2.46 15.86
C THR A 101 16.31 2.14 14.61
N GLY A 102 15.68 1.81 13.49
CA GLY A 102 16.31 1.67 12.18
C GLY A 102 16.56 3.03 11.54
N GLU A 103 17.80 3.30 11.14
CA GLU A 103 18.16 4.51 10.38
C GLU A 103 17.33 4.65 9.09
N PRO A 104 17.05 5.90 8.64
CA PRO A 104 16.28 6.19 7.42
C PRO A 104 16.92 5.66 6.13
#